data_AF-A0A7C3MG64-F1
#
_entry.id   AF-A0A7C3MG64-F1
#
_cell.length_a   1.000
_cell.length_b   1.000
_cell.length_c   1.000
_cell.angle_alpha   90.00
_cell.angle_beta   90.00
_cell.angle_gamma   90.00
#
_symmetry.space_group_name_H-M   'P 1'
#
loop_
_entity.id
_entity.type
_entity.pdbx_description
1 polymer ?
#
loop_
_entity_poly.entity_id
_entity_poly.type
_entity_poly.pdbx_seq_one_letter_code
_entity_poly.pdbx_strand_id
1 'polypeptide(L)'
;MTKVENTIRESLRNKFLTYKPETSNMPFHYRLLGRDRMALFSFIHSLNTTFGTSIFEPVAETLASIRFPVAQIQFVVGDAISEQAQLEIQHIMNELTIGKSPNKLEEIERVRKVAISGRVNKLKTVKIDLFVKDNDGAIHLFDLKTVKPNISNFKDFKRTL
;
A
#
# COMPACT_ATOMS: atom_id res chain seq x y z
N MET A 1 -9.93 16.20 14.72
CA MET A 1 -10.22 16.57 13.32
C MET A 1 -9.20 17.56 12.75
N THR A 2 -8.78 18.59 13.51
CA THR A 2 -7.77 19.59 13.07
C THR A 2 -6.45 19.00 12.59
N LYS A 3 -5.94 17.92 13.19
CA LYS A 3 -4.68 17.27 12.74
C LYS A 3 -4.79 16.69 11.34
N VAL A 4 -5.86 15.97 11.04
CA VAL A 4 -6.08 15.35 9.71
C VAL A 4 -6.26 16.43 8.64
N GLU A 5 -7.04 17.48 8.96
CA GLU A 5 -7.23 18.62 8.07
C GLU A 5 -5.89 19.33 7.76
N ASN A 6 -5.03 19.49 8.77
CA ASN A 6 -3.69 20.05 8.59
C ASN A 6 -2.82 19.15 7.72
N THR A 7 -2.81 17.83 7.95
CA THR A 7 -2.05 16.87 7.12
C THR A 7 -2.48 16.95 5.65
N ILE A 8 -3.80 17.02 5.38
CA ILE A 8 -4.32 17.18 4.01
C ILE A 8 -3.87 18.53 3.43
N ARG A 9 -4.01 19.61 4.19
CA ARG A 9 -3.60 20.96 3.76
C ARG A 9 -2.11 21.03 3.43
N GLU A 10 -1.26 20.44 4.27
CA GLU A 10 0.18 20.39 4.07
C GLU A 10 0.56 19.53 2.86
N SER A 11 -0.09 18.38 2.70
CA SER A 11 0.10 17.53 1.52
C SER A 11 -0.23 18.27 0.22
N LEU A 12 -1.34 19.01 0.19
CA LEU A 12 -1.72 19.84 -0.96
C LEU A 12 -0.76 21.01 -1.19
N ARG A 13 -0.35 21.72 -0.13
CA ARG A 13 0.64 22.80 -0.23
C ARG A 13 1.97 22.31 -0.79
N ASN A 14 2.48 21.20 -0.28
CA ASN A 14 3.71 20.60 -0.77
C ASN A 14 3.59 20.23 -2.24
N LYS A 15 2.43 19.70 -2.67
CA LYS A 15 2.18 19.42 -4.08
C LYS A 15 2.19 20.68 -4.95
N PHE A 16 1.57 21.77 -4.50
CA PHE A 16 1.59 23.04 -5.23
C PHE A 16 3.00 23.63 -5.33
N LEU A 17 3.81 23.54 -4.27
CA LEU A 17 5.18 24.05 -4.24
C LEU A 17 6.17 23.24 -5.09
N THR A 18 5.95 21.93 -5.20
CA THR A 18 6.87 21.00 -5.88
C THR A 18 6.41 20.61 -7.28
N TYR A 19 5.24 21.08 -7.72
CA TYR A 19 4.70 20.73 -9.03
C TYR A 19 5.67 21.11 -10.15
N LYS A 20 6.03 20.11 -10.96
CA LYS A 20 6.73 20.27 -12.23
C LYS A 20 5.90 19.57 -13.30
N PRO A 21 5.70 20.20 -14.48
CA PRO A 21 5.08 19.51 -15.61
C PRO A 21 5.85 18.22 -15.94
N GLU A 22 5.12 17.14 -16.21
CA GLU A 22 5.70 15.81 -16.46
C GLU A 22 6.60 15.78 -17.71
N THR A 23 6.29 16.60 -18.71
CA THR A 23 7.14 16.80 -19.88
C THR A 23 6.96 18.21 -20.45
N SER A 24 8.05 18.77 -20.98
CA SER A 24 8.09 20.07 -21.65
C SER A 24 7.90 19.99 -23.17
N ASN A 25 7.90 18.78 -23.74
CA ASN A 25 7.87 18.58 -25.19
C ASN A 25 6.62 17.81 -25.62
N MET A 26 5.52 18.54 -25.86
CA MET A 26 4.25 17.99 -26.34
C MET A 26 3.74 18.75 -27.59
N PRO A 27 4.45 18.71 -28.73
CA PRO A 27 4.18 19.58 -29.88
C PRO A 27 2.79 19.35 -30.48
N PHE A 28 2.35 18.10 -30.55
CA PHE A 28 1.00 17.76 -31.03
C PHE A 28 -0.09 18.28 -30.08
N HIS A 29 0.05 18.07 -28.77
CA HIS A 29 -0.94 18.49 -27.79
C HIS A 29 -1.02 20.02 -27.67
N TYR A 30 0.12 20.71 -27.75
CA TYR A 30 0.15 22.17 -27.80
C TYR A 30 -0.54 22.71 -29.05
N ARG A 31 -0.43 22.03 -30.20
CA ARG A 31 -1.12 22.45 -31.42
C ARG A 31 -2.61 22.20 -31.36
N LEU A 32 -3.04 21.09 -30.75
CA LEU A 32 -4.45 20.70 -30.66
C LEU A 32 -5.24 21.49 -29.62
N LEU A 33 -4.67 21.66 -28.43
CA LEU A 33 -5.39 22.16 -27.25
C LEU A 33 -4.87 23.52 -26.76
N GLY A 34 -3.71 23.95 -27.26
CA GLY A 34 -3.02 25.13 -26.75
C GLY A 34 -2.19 24.83 -25.51
N ARG A 35 -1.19 25.69 -25.26
CA ARG A 35 -0.26 25.53 -24.13
C ARG A 35 -0.96 25.68 -22.78
N ASP A 36 -1.87 26.64 -22.65
CA ASP A 36 -2.55 26.94 -21.39
C ASP A 36 -3.47 25.80 -20.94
N ARG A 37 -4.24 25.22 -21.87
CA ARG A 37 -5.12 24.07 -21.55
C ARG A 37 -4.31 22.83 -21.19
N MET A 38 -3.15 22.62 -21.82
CA MET A 38 -2.23 21.55 -21.44
C MET A 38 -1.65 21.75 -20.05
N ALA A 39 -1.20 22.96 -19.71
CA ALA A 39 -0.68 23.25 -18.38
C ALA A 39 -1.74 22.98 -17.29
N LEU A 40 -2.99 23.40 -17.51
CA LEU A 40 -4.10 23.13 -16.59
C LEU A 40 -4.41 21.63 -16.51
N PHE A 41 -4.48 20.93 -17.64
CA PHE A 41 -4.73 19.48 -17.66
C PHE A 41 -3.67 18.71 -16.87
N SER A 42 -2.38 18.96 -17.15
CA SER A 42 -1.28 18.30 -16.43
C SER A 42 -1.30 18.60 -14.93
N PHE A 43 -1.68 19.83 -14.55
CA PHE A 43 -1.82 20.20 -13.15
C PHE A 43 -2.94 19.42 -12.46
N ILE A 44 -4.15 19.43 -13.04
CA ILE A 44 -5.30 18.71 -12.51
C ILE A 44 -5.03 17.19 -12.46
N HIS A 45 -4.38 16.65 -13.49
CA HIS A 45 -3.99 15.24 -13.51
C HIS A 45 -3.02 14.92 -12.36
N SER A 46 -1.99 15.75 -12.18
CA SER A 46 -1.02 15.57 -11.10
C SER A 46 -1.67 15.64 -9.70
N LEU A 47 -2.67 16.52 -9.52
CA LEU A 47 -3.46 16.57 -8.29
C LEU A 47 -4.28 15.31 -8.08
N ASN A 48 -5.01 14.86 -9.11
CA ASN A 48 -5.81 13.65 -9.03
C ASN A 48 -4.97 12.42 -8.68
N THR A 49 -3.77 12.29 -9.26
CA THR A 49 -2.83 11.22 -8.89
C THR A 49 -2.39 11.33 -7.44
N THR A 50 -2.14 12.55 -6.94
CA THR A 50 -1.75 12.78 -5.53
C THR A 50 -2.87 12.41 -4.57
N PHE A 51 -4.12 12.73 -4.90
CA PHE A 51 -5.30 12.27 -4.15
C PHE A 51 -5.48 10.76 -4.24
N GLY A 52 -5.18 10.16 -5.39
CA GLY A 52 -5.31 8.72 -5.62
C GLY A 52 -4.21 7.88 -4.97
N THR A 53 -3.02 8.39 -4.67
CA THR A 53 -1.94 7.56 -4.14
C THR A 53 -1.31 8.14 -2.88
N SER A 54 -0.92 9.41 -2.90
CA SER A 54 -0.01 9.97 -1.89
C SER A 54 -0.70 10.51 -0.64
N ILE A 55 -2.00 10.80 -0.67
CA ILE A 55 -2.71 11.41 0.48
C ILE A 55 -3.19 10.35 1.50
N PHE A 56 -3.39 9.11 1.08
CA PHE A 56 -3.94 8.09 1.97
C PHE A 56 -2.95 7.67 3.07
N GLU A 57 -1.68 7.44 2.75
CA GLU A 57 -0.66 7.03 3.73
C GLU A 57 -0.52 8.05 4.88
N PRO A 58 -0.26 9.35 4.64
CA PRO A 58 -0.07 10.33 5.73
C PRO A 58 -1.34 10.56 6.55
N VAL A 59 -2.52 10.50 5.91
CA VAL A 59 -3.80 10.61 6.61
C VAL A 59 -4.03 9.39 7.50
N ALA A 60 -3.76 8.19 6.99
CA ALA A 60 -3.91 6.95 7.75
C ALA A 60 -2.97 6.92 8.96
N GLU A 61 -1.71 7.35 8.81
CA GLU A 61 -0.77 7.51 9.92
C GLU A 61 -1.26 8.52 10.95
N THR A 62 -1.72 9.69 10.50
CA THR A 62 -2.24 10.73 11.40
C THR A 62 -3.44 10.21 12.19
N LEU A 63 -4.34 9.44 11.55
CA LEU A 63 -5.49 8.83 12.20
C LEU A 63 -5.08 7.75 13.20
N ALA A 64 -4.18 6.85 12.80
CA ALA A 64 -3.72 5.76 13.66
C ALA A 64 -2.96 6.30 14.88
N SER A 65 -2.12 7.33 14.69
CA SER A 65 -1.34 7.99 15.75
C SER A 65 -2.21 8.65 16.84
N ILE A 66 -3.51 8.87 16.60
CA ILE A 66 -4.42 9.40 17.63
C ILE A 66 -4.74 8.33 18.68
N ARG A 67 -4.79 7.05 18.28
CA ARG A 67 -5.31 5.96 19.12
C ARG A 67 -4.24 4.94 19.49
N PHE A 68 -3.24 4.76 18.63
CA PHE A 68 -2.24 3.72 18.77
C PHE A 68 -0.88 4.33 19.15
N PRO A 69 -0.09 3.65 19.99
CA PRO A 69 1.20 4.14 20.45
C PRO A 69 2.23 4.21 19.32
N VAL A 70 2.12 3.35 18.30
CA VAL A 70 3.01 3.37 17.13
C VAL A 70 2.16 3.28 15.87
N ALA A 71 2.37 4.25 14.98
CA ALA A 71 1.90 4.23 13.60
C ALA A 71 3.03 4.74 12.70
N GLN A 72 3.35 4.02 11.63
CA GLN A 72 4.43 4.37 10.70
C GLN A 72 4.03 4.01 9.28
N ILE A 73 4.32 4.89 8.32
CA ILE A 73 4.14 4.61 6.90
C ILE A 73 5.37 3.94 6.27
N GLN A 74 5.17 3.22 5.17
CA GLN A 74 6.24 2.63 4.34
C GLN A 74 7.21 1.73 5.13
N PHE A 75 6.66 0.88 6.00
CA PHE A 75 7.41 0.03 6.92
C PHE A 75 7.98 -1.22 6.24
N VAL A 76 9.19 -1.64 6.65
CA VAL A 76 9.87 -2.85 6.14
C VAL A 76 9.70 -3.99 7.15
N VAL A 77 8.97 -5.04 6.78
CA VAL A 77 8.61 -6.15 7.70
C VAL A 77 9.76 -7.14 7.95
N GLY A 78 10.75 -7.19 7.06
CA GLY A 78 11.87 -8.14 7.10
C GLY A 78 12.20 -8.65 5.70
N ASP A 79 13.23 -9.46 5.53
CA ASP A 79 13.68 -9.97 4.22
C ASP A 79 13.79 -11.50 4.15
N ALA A 80 13.16 -12.23 5.08
CA ALA A 80 13.36 -13.67 5.25
C ALA A 80 12.06 -14.45 5.49
N ILE A 81 11.96 -15.64 4.90
CA ILE A 81 10.89 -16.62 5.15
C ILE A 81 11.47 -18.04 5.10
N SER A 82 10.89 -19.00 5.84
CA SER A 82 11.27 -20.40 5.66
C SER A 82 10.64 -20.99 4.40
N GLU A 83 11.38 -21.88 3.73
CA GLU A 83 10.89 -22.60 2.55
C GLU A 83 9.62 -23.39 2.85
N GLN A 84 9.54 -24.01 4.04
CA GLN A 84 8.36 -24.78 4.46
C GLN A 84 7.15 -23.87 4.70
N ALA A 85 7.33 -22.69 5.28
CA ALA A 85 6.24 -21.71 5.39
C ALA A 85 5.75 -21.25 4.01
N GLN A 86 6.65 -21.02 3.07
CA GLN A 86 6.30 -20.62 1.72
C GLN A 86 5.47 -21.70 1.00
N LEU A 87 5.83 -22.98 1.18
CA LEU A 87 5.07 -24.11 0.66
C LEU A 87 3.68 -24.23 1.30
N GLU A 88 3.59 -24.06 2.63
CA GLU A 88 2.32 -24.15 3.36
C GLU A 88 1.36 -23.00 2.97
N ILE A 89 1.88 -21.78 2.82
CA ILE A 89 1.11 -20.63 2.31
C ILE A 89 0.58 -20.94 0.90
N GLN A 90 1.41 -21.50 0.02
CA GLN A 90 0.99 -21.87 -1.33
C GLN A 90 -0.09 -22.96 -1.30
N HIS A 91 0.00 -23.92 -0.37
CA HIS A 91 -1.00 -24.96 -0.20
C HIS A 91 -2.34 -24.39 0.28
N ILE A 92 -2.33 -23.51 1.29
CA ILE A 92 -3.52 -22.78 1.76
C ILE A 92 -4.16 -22.00 0.60
N MET A 93 -3.37 -21.27 -0.19
CA MET A 93 -3.87 -20.51 -1.35
C MET A 93 -4.52 -21.41 -2.41
N ASN A 94 -3.98 -22.63 -2.62
CA ASN A 94 -4.57 -23.61 -3.53
C ASN A 94 -5.91 -24.14 -2.99
N GLU A 95 -5.98 -24.50 -1.70
CA GLU A 95 -7.22 -24.94 -1.04
C GLU A 95 -8.33 -23.88 -1.18
N LEU A 96 -8.00 -22.60 -0.93
CA LEU A 96 -8.94 -21.48 -1.07
C LEU A 96 -9.42 -21.29 -2.51
N THR A 97 -8.56 -21.57 -3.50
CA THR A 97 -8.91 -21.46 -4.92
C THR A 97 -9.87 -22.58 -5.35
N ILE A 98 -9.79 -23.75 -4.71
CA ILE A 98 -10.63 -24.92 -4.99
C ILE A 98 -12.00 -24.82 -4.28
N GLY A 99 -12.17 -23.85 -3.38
CA GLY A 99 -13.45 -23.55 -2.72
C GLY A 99 -13.50 -23.86 -1.22
N LYS A 100 -12.35 -24.12 -0.56
CA LYS A 100 -12.31 -24.21 0.91
C LYS A 100 -12.70 -22.85 1.51
N SER A 101 -13.54 -22.88 2.54
CA SER A 101 -13.89 -21.67 3.29
C SER A 101 -12.67 -21.15 4.08
N PRO A 102 -12.38 -19.84 4.01
CA PRO A 102 -11.22 -19.27 4.69
C PRO A 102 -11.37 -19.34 6.22
N ASN A 103 -10.32 -19.78 6.90
CA ASN A 103 -10.25 -19.87 8.35
C ASN A 103 -8.93 -19.29 8.88
N LYS A 104 -8.96 -17.99 9.19
CA LYS A 104 -7.77 -17.24 9.61
C LYS A 104 -7.02 -17.87 10.78
N LEU A 105 -7.73 -18.37 11.80
CA LEU A 105 -7.08 -18.93 13.00
C LEU A 105 -6.34 -20.22 12.67
N GLU A 106 -6.98 -21.13 11.93
CA GLU A 106 -6.38 -22.38 11.49
C GLU A 106 -5.19 -22.14 10.54
N GLU A 107 -5.35 -21.25 9.57
CA GLU A 107 -4.32 -20.90 8.58
C GLU A 107 -3.07 -20.33 9.25
N ILE A 108 -3.22 -19.44 10.24
CA ILE A 108 -2.10 -18.90 11.02
C ILE A 108 -1.36 -20.01 11.78
N GLU A 109 -2.09 -20.91 12.44
CA GLU A 109 -1.47 -22.00 13.20
C GLU A 109 -0.71 -22.97 12.29
N ARG A 110 -1.25 -23.26 11.10
CA ARG A 110 -0.57 -24.10 10.10
C ARG A 110 0.77 -23.50 9.68
N VAL A 111 0.78 -22.22 9.31
CA VAL A 111 2.02 -21.52 8.91
C VAL A 111 2.99 -21.43 10.09
N ARG A 112 2.51 -21.13 11.30
CA ARG A 112 3.38 -21.01 12.49
C ARG A 112 4.12 -22.30 12.81
N LYS A 113 3.49 -23.47 12.63
CA LYS A 113 4.11 -24.78 12.86
C LYS A 113 5.33 -25.05 11.97
N VAL A 114 5.37 -24.45 10.78
CA VAL A 114 6.44 -24.66 9.79
C VAL A 114 7.35 -23.44 9.60
N ALA A 115 7.06 -22.33 10.28
CA ALA A 115 7.75 -21.03 10.12
C ALA A 115 9.26 -21.07 10.44
N ILE A 116 9.68 -21.97 11.32
CA ILE A 116 11.09 -22.14 11.71
C ILE A 116 11.76 -23.36 11.07
N SER A 117 11.03 -24.09 10.23
CA SER A 117 11.46 -25.37 9.67
C SER A 117 12.02 -25.20 8.26
N GLY A 118 13.11 -25.90 7.96
CA GLY A 118 13.74 -25.92 6.64
C GLY A 118 14.71 -24.75 6.40
N ARG A 119 15.02 -24.50 5.12
CA ARG A 119 15.96 -23.45 4.72
C ARG A 119 15.29 -22.08 4.80
N VAL A 120 16.02 -21.08 5.30
CA VAL A 120 15.60 -19.68 5.24
C VAL A 120 15.96 -19.11 3.87
N ASN A 121 14.94 -18.63 3.16
CA ASN A 121 15.06 -17.95 1.88
C ASN A 121 14.99 -16.44 2.08
N LYS A 122 15.87 -15.71 1.38
CA LYS A 122 15.80 -14.25 1.34
C LYS A 122 14.85 -13.77 0.26
N LEU A 123 14.00 -12.83 0.61
CA LEU A 123 13.01 -12.22 -0.26
C LEU A 123 13.24 -10.72 -0.36
N LYS A 124 12.98 -10.17 -1.54
CA LYS A 124 12.81 -8.73 -1.70
C LYS A 124 11.40 -8.38 -1.27
N THR A 125 11.24 -8.01 -0.01
CA THR A 125 9.93 -7.65 0.53
C THR A 125 9.49 -6.27 0.07
N VAL A 126 8.19 -6.14 -0.11
CA VAL A 126 7.55 -4.86 -0.43
C VAL A 126 7.35 -4.09 0.88
N LYS A 127 7.48 -2.76 0.80
CA LYS A 127 7.16 -1.89 1.95
C LYS A 127 5.66 -1.91 2.17
N ILE A 128 5.25 -1.96 3.42
CA ILE A 128 3.84 -1.88 3.80
C ILE A 128 3.44 -0.43 3.98
N ASP A 129 2.29 -0.06 3.44
CA ASP A 129 1.82 1.33 3.42
C ASP A 129 1.61 1.88 4.83
N LEU A 130 1.06 1.09 5.76
CA LEU A 130 0.92 1.48 7.17
C LEU A 130 1.18 0.31 8.14
N PHE A 131 2.09 0.54 9.07
CA PHE A 131 2.33 -0.28 10.26
C PHE A 131 1.67 0.35 11.47
N VAL A 132 0.92 -0.43 12.25
CA VAL A 132 0.33 -0.01 13.52
C VAL A 132 0.64 -1.04 14.59
N LYS A 133 1.12 -0.58 15.76
CA LYS A 133 1.22 -1.41 16.96
C LYS A 133 0.23 -0.90 17.99
N ASP A 134 -0.61 -1.79 18.51
CA ASP A 134 -1.58 -1.43 19.55
C ASP A 134 -0.95 -1.42 20.96
N ASN A 135 -1.78 -1.10 21.96
CA ASN A 135 -1.35 -1.05 23.36
C ASN A 135 -1.06 -2.43 23.95
N ASP A 136 -1.68 -3.48 23.41
CA ASP A 136 -1.49 -4.87 23.84
C ASP A 136 -0.28 -5.52 23.14
N GLY A 137 0.36 -4.79 22.23
CA GLY A 137 1.54 -5.20 21.48
C GLY A 137 1.23 -5.93 20.18
N ALA A 138 -0.05 -6.07 19.79
CA ALA A 138 -0.43 -6.64 18.52
C ALA A 138 0.02 -5.74 17.37
N ILE A 139 0.48 -6.39 16.30
CA ILE A 139 0.98 -5.72 15.10
C ILE A 139 -0.08 -5.85 14.00
N HIS A 140 -0.43 -4.73 13.41
CA HIS A 140 -1.34 -4.63 12.28
C HIS A 140 -0.59 -4.00 11.10
N LEU A 141 -0.65 -4.69 9.97
CA LEU A 141 0.01 -4.30 8.73
C LEU A 141 -1.07 -4.05 7.69
N PHE A 142 -1.11 -2.85 7.12
CA PHE A 142 -2.13 -2.42 6.17
C PHE A 142 -1.50 -2.04 4.85
N ASP A 143 -2.06 -2.60 3.78
CA ASP A 143 -1.81 -2.20 2.40
C ASP A 143 -3.01 -1.37 1.92
N LEU A 144 -2.76 -0.12 1.54
CA LEU A 144 -3.77 0.84 1.13
C LEU A 144 -3.97 0.75 -0.38
N LYS A 145 -5.24 0.69 -0.80
CA LYS A 145 -5.61 0.56 -2.22
C LYS A 145 -6.79 1.47 -2.54
N THR A 146 -6.75 2.10 -3.72
CA THR A 146 -7.88 2.90 -4.22
C THR A 146 -8.98 2.05 -4.83
N VAL A 147 -10.16 2.66 -4.95
CA VAL A 147 -11.40 2.01 -5.43
C VAL A 147 -11.32 1.73 -6.94
N LYS A 148 -10.59 0.68 -7.34
CA LYS A 148 -10.84 -0.15 -8.55
C LYS A 148 -9.88 -1.37 -8.69
N PRO A 149 -9.65 -2.22 -7.69
CA PRO A 149 -8.88 -3.44 -7.95
C PRO A 149 -9.72 -4.37 -8.86
N ASN A 150 -9.21 -4.69 -10.04
CA ASN A 150 -9.74 -5.80 -10.84
C ASN A 150 -9.61 -7.09 -10.01
N ILE A 151 -10.61 -7.99 -10.06
CA ILE A 151 -10.61 -9.27 -9.33
C ILE A 151 -9.32 -10.08 -9.56
N SER A 152 -8.73 -9.97 -10.76
CA SER A 152 -7.43 -10.57 -11.08
C SER A 152 -6.30 -10.10 -10.16
N ASN A 153 -6.25 -8.80 -9.83
CA ASN A 153 -5.19 -8.22 -9.01
C ASN A 153 -5.30 -8.62 -7.53
N PHE A 154 -6.48 -9.06 -7.08
CA PHE A 154 -6.67 -9.49 -5.69
C PHE A 154 -5.89 -10.76 -5.34
N LYS A 155 -5.72 -11.67 -6.32
CA LYS A 155 -4.89 -12.87 -6.15
C LYS A 155 -3.41 -12.54 -5.99
N ASP A 156 -2.92 -11.54 -6.73
CA ASP A 156 -1.54 -11.09 -6.65
C ASP A 156 -1.24 -10.39 -5.32
N PHE A 157 -2.19 -9.60 -4.80
CA PHE A 157 -2.04 -8.98 -3.48
C PHE A 157 -1.89 -10.02 -2.36
N LYS A 158 -2.69 -11.09 -2.38
CA LYS A 158 -2.57 -12.17 -1.40
C LYS A 158 -1.23 -12.92 -1.44
N ARG A 159 -0.51 -12.90 -2.56
CA ARG A 159 0.81 -13.53 -2.70
C ARG A 159 1.96 -12.65 -2.20
N THR A 160 1.70 -11.35 -2.06
CA THR A 160 2.72 -10.34 -1.75
C THR A 160 2.61 -9.83 -0.30
N LEU A 161 1.44 -10.04 0.33
CA LEU A 161 1.17 -9.87 1.77
C LEU A 161 1.63 -11.08 2.58
#